data_AF-A0A1Q9NTQ4-F1
#
_entry.id   AF-A0A1Q9NTQ4-F1
#
_cell.length_a   1.000
_cell.length_b   1.000
_cell.length_c   1.000
_cell.angle_alpha   90.00
_cell.angle_beta   90.00
_cell.angle_gamma   90.00
#
_symmetry.space_group_name_H-M   'P 1'
#
loop_
_entity.id
_entity.type
_entity.pdbx_description
1 polymer ?
#
loop_
_entity_poly.entity_id
_entity_poly.type
_entity_poly.pdbx_seq_one_letter_code
_entity_poly.pdbx_strand_id
1 'polypeptide(L)'
;MTQQLNISDPESGLAYKKMNEEETGIKYLIGKKLGEKISGDPLGFNDYVFTIRGGSDTDGFPMSSSLQGGIRKRILTSGGRGFHPPRERKGIRKKKRVRGNTITEDIYQVNLVITKKGSRKIEEILAESAE
;
A
#
# COMPACT_ATOMS: atom_id res chain seq x y z
N MET A 1 -14.04 -10.04 0.72
CA MET A 1 -12.84 -9.48 1.40
C MET A 1 -12.76 -8.02 0.99
N THR A 2 -12.50 -7.10 1.91
CA THR A 2 -12.44 -5.67 1.59
C THR A 2 -11.00 -5.17 1.77
N GLN A 3 -10.53 -4.37 0.82
CA GLN A 3 -9.19 -3.76 0.88
C GLN A 3 -9.32 -2.25 0.89
N GLN A 4 -8.63 -1.61 1.82
CA GLN A 4 -8.54 -0.16 1.91
C GLN A 4 -7.39 0.36 1.03
N LEU A 5 -7.71 1.17 0.04
CA LEU A 5 -6.73 1.85 -0.81
C LEU A 5 -6.48 3.25 -0.27
N ASN A 6 -5.24 3.53 0.10
CA ASN A 6 -4.79 4.88 0.43
C ASN A 6 -4.00 5.44 -0.74
N ILE A 7 -4.56 6.44 -1.41
CA ILE A 7 -4.01 7.04 -2.63
C ILE A 7 -3.45 8.41 -2.26
N SER A 8 -2.15 8.60 -2.44
CA SER A 8 -1.48 9.88 -2.18
C SER A 8 -1.14 10.59 -3.48
N ASP A 9 -1.52 11.87 -3.57
CA ASP A 9 -1.12 12.79 -4.63
C ASP A 9 0.05 13.67 -4.15
N PRO A 10 1.28 13.47 -4.68
CA PRO A 10 2.43 14.24 -4.27
C PRO A 10 2.38 15.72 -4.68
N GLU A 11 1.57 16.07 -5.69
CA GLU A 11 1.49 17.46 -6.17
C GLU A 11 0.52 18.31 -5.35
N SER A 12 -0.66 17.78 -5.02
CA SER A 12 -1.63 18.47 -4.16
C SER A 12 -1.32 18.31 -2.67
N GLY A 13 -0.50 17.32 -2.30
CA GLY A 13 -0.22 16.98 -0.90
C GLY A 13 -1.40 16.30 -0.19
N LEU A 14 -2.47 15.98 -0.93
CA LEU A 14 -3.67 15.34 -0.40
C LEU A 14 -3.56 13.81 -0.48
N ALA A 15 -4.21 13.16 0.47
CA ALA A 15 -4.34 11.71 0.51
C ALA A 15 -5.81 11.33 0.61
N TYR A 16 -6.22 10.40 -0.24
CA TYR A 16 -7.58 9.93 -0.36
C TYR A 16 -7.68 8.47 0.04
N LYS A 17 -8.82 8.10 0.63
CA LYS A 17 -9.14 6.72 0.98
C LYS A 17 -10.29 6.24 0.09
N LYS A 18 -10.12 5.08 -0.53
CA LYS A 18 -11.19 4.34 -1.24
C LYS A 18 -11.30 2.94 -0.66
N MET A 19 -12.52 2.50 -0.36
CA MET A 19 -12.75 1.09 -0.04
C MET A 19 -12.90 0.33 -1.35
N ASN A 20 -12.10 -0.70 -1.53
CA ASN A 20 -12.22 -1.58 -2.68
C ASN A 20 -13.08 -2.78 -2.27
N GLU A 21 -14.33 -2.77 -2.74
CA GLU A 21 -15.29 -3.86 -2.54
C GLU A 21 -15.37 -4.78 -3.77
N GLU A 22 -14.90 -4.31 -4.92
CA GLU A 22 -14.89 -5.07 -6.17
C GLU A 22 -13.81 -6.16 -6.16
N GLU A 23 -14.22 -7.40 -6.43
CA GLU A 23 -13.30 -8.54 -6.50
C GLU A 23 -12.26 -8.42 -7.63
N THR A 24 -12.61 -7.73 -8.72
CA THR A 24 -11.75 -7.51 -9.89
C THR A 24 -10.50 -6.72 -9.53
N GLY A 25 -10.68 -5.60 -8.83
CA GLY A 25 -9.57 -4.76 -8.36
C GLY A 25 -8.69 -5.48 -7.33
N ILE A 26 -9.30 -6.26 -6.44
CA ILE A 26 -8.56 -7.07 -5.46
C ILE A 26 -7.70 -8.12 -6.16
N LYS A 27 -8.29 -8.87 -7.11
CA LYS A 27 -7.58 -9.91 -7.88
C LYS A 27 -6.42 -9.34 -8.69
N TYR A 28 -6.57 -8.13 -9.24
CA TYR A 28 -5.52 -7.45 -9.98
C TYR A 28 -4.30 -7.08 -9.12
N LEU A 29 -4.51 -6.72 -7.85
CA LEU A 29 -3.44 -6.35 -6.93
C LEU A 29 -2.68 -7.56 -6.39
N ILE A 30 -3.29 -8.74 -6.36
CA ILE A 30 -2.64 -9.97 -5.87
C ILE A 30 -1.45 -10.33 -6.77
N GLY A 31 -0.31 -10.65 -6.15
CA GLY A 31 0.93 -11.00 -6.84
C GLY A 31 1.79 -9.80 -7.23
N LYS A 32 1.28 -8.57 -7.14
CA LYS A 32 2.05 -7.34 -7.35
C LYS A 32 3.05 -7.10 -6.24
N LYS A 33 4.17 -6.45 -6.56
CA LYS A 33 5.25 -6.17 -5.60
C LYS A 33 5.27 -4.72 -5.17
N LEU A 34 5.76 -4.48 -3.95
CA LEU A 34 6.13 -3.14 -3.49
C LEU A 34 7.15 -2.51 -4.46
N GLY A 35 6.88 -1.27 -4.88
CA GLY A 35 7.68 -0.50 -5.82
C GLY A 35 7.27 -0.66 -7.28
N GLU A 36 6.35 -1.58 -7.59
CA GLU A 36 5.83 -1.77 -8.95
C GLU A 36 4.85 -0.65 -9.33
N LYS A 37 4.88 -0.29 -10.61
CA LYS A 37 3.89 0.61 -11.23
C LYS A 37 2.72 -0.20 -11.77
N ILE A 38 1.50 0.21 -11.44
CA ILE A 38 0.26 -0.46 -11.81
C ILE A 38 -0.68 0.53 -12.50
N SER A 39 -1.53 0.01 -13.41
CA SER A 39 -2.60 0.82 -14.00
C SER A 39 -3.74 0.99 -13.00
N GLY A 40 -4.37 2.16 -13.03
CA GLY A 40 -5.53 2.50 -12.22
C GLY A 40 -6.86 1.99 -12.76
N ASP A 41 -6.91 1.59 -14.03
CA ASP A 41 -8.18 1.19 -14.69
C ASP A 41 -8.91 0.06 -13.95
N PRO A 42 -8.23 -1.02 -13.49
CA PRO A 42 -8.89 -2.10 -12.73
C PRO A 42 -9.38 -1.68 -11.34
N LEU A 43 -9.00 -0.49 -10.86
CA LEU A 43 -9.39 0.08 -9.57
C LEU A 43 -10.44 1.19 -9.72
N GLY A 44 -10.92 1.43 -10.95
CA GLY A 44 -11.85 2.51 -11.31
C GLY A 44 -11.19 3.89 -11.45
N PHE A 45 -9.88 3.96 -11.67
CA PHE A 45 -9.15 5.20 -11.92
C PHE A 45 -8.57 5.21 -13.34
N ASN A 46 -9.38 5.66 -14.30
CA ASN A 46 -9.00 5.66 -15.72
C ASN A 46 -7.79 6.55 -15.99
N ASP A 47 -6.84 6.06 -16.78
CA ASP A 47 -5.60 6.74 -17.19
C ASP A 47 -4.61 7.06 -16.06
N TYR A 48 -4.89 6.62 -14.83
CA TYR A 48 -3.98 6.81 -13.71
C TYR A 48 -2.92 5.72 -13.67
N VAL A 49 -1.68 6.11 -13.32
CA VAL A 49 -0.62 5.15 -13.01
C VAL A 49 -0.19 5.35 -11.57
N PHE A 50 -0.31 4.27 -10.78
CA PHE A 50 0.06 4.26 -9.37
C PHE A 50 1.34 3.47 -9.14
N THR A 51 2.11 3.85 -8.13
CA THR A 51 3.19 3.03 -7.58
C THR A 51 2.80 2.52 -6.21
N ILE A 52 2.92 1.20 -6.01
CA ILE A 52 2.66 0.58 -4.72
C ILE A 52 3.82 0.91 -3.78
N ARG A 53 3.61 1.70 -2.73
CA ARG A 53 4.68 2.10 -1.79
C ARG A 53 4.72 1.29 -0.51
N GLY A 54 3.60 0.71 -0.10
CA GLY A 54 3.48 0.02 1.17
C GLY A 54 2.12 -0.62 1.35
N GLY A 55 1.93 -1.20 2.53
CA GLY A 55 0.66 -1.75 2.95
C GLY A 55 0.77 -2.33 4.36
N SER A 56 -0.38 -2.75 4.86
CA SER A 56 -0.53 -3.37 6.17
C SER A 56 -1.38 -4.63 6.04
N ASP A 57 -0.95 -5.66 6.74
CA ASP A 57 -1.68 -6.91 6.92
C ASP A 57 -2.95 -6.69 7.79
N THR A 58 -3.89 -7.63 7.80
CA THR A 58 -5.08 -7.58 8.69
C THR A 58 -4.70 -7.44 10.16
N ASP A 59 -3.58 -8.03 10.55
CA ASP A 59 -3.05 -7.97 11.92
C ASP A 59 -2.27 -6.66 12.21
N GLY A 60 -2.22 -5.73 11.25
CA GLY A 60 -1.49 -4.47 11.35
C GLY A 60 0.02 -4.58 11.14
N PHE A 61 0.53 -5.74 10.70
CA PHE A 61 1.96 -5.87 10.38
C PHE A 61 2.28 -5.11 9.09
N PRO A 62 3.32 -4.25 9.09
CA PRO A 62 3.68 -3.50 7.90
C PRO A 62 4.38 -4.41 6.88
N MET A 63 4.18 -4.11 5.60
CA MET A 63 4.95 -4.73 4.52
C MET A 63 6.38 -4.17 4.46
N SER A 64 7.34 -5.05 4.18
CA SER A 64 8.75 -4.74 4.02
C SER A 64 9.25 -5.14 2.64
N SER A 65 9.93 -4.22 1.95
CA SER A 65 10.58 -4.50 0.65
C SER A 65 11.75 -5.47 0.75
N SER A 66 12.33 -5.64 1.95
CA SER A 66 13.49 -6.52 2.16
C SER A 66 13.15 -8.00 2.13
N LEU A 67 11.88 -8.38 2.33
CA LEU A 67 11.44 -9.77 2.29
C LEU A 67 10.68 -10.02 0.99
N GLN A 68 11.11 -11.04 0.25
CA GLN A 68 10.41 -11.45 -0.95
C GLN A 68 9.23 -12.38 -0.63
N GLY A 69 8.17 -12.26 -1.44
CA GLY A 69 6.97 -13.10 -1.34
C GLY A 69 5.92 -12.54 -0.38
N GLY A 70 4.88 -13.32 -0.15
CA GLY A 70 3.76 -13.00 0.74
C GLY A 70 3.91 -13.51 2.17
N ILE A 71 5.12 -13.87 2.60
CA ILE A 71 5.35 -14.53 3.90
C ILE A 71 5.39 -13.54 5.08
N ARG A 72 4.98 -14.00 6.27
CA ARG A 72 5.22 -13.31 7.55
C ARG A 72 6.50 -13.85 8.19
N LYS A 73 7.49 -12.98 8.45
CA LYS A 73 8.75 -13.40 9.11
C LYS A 73 9.18 -12.41 10.18
N ARG A 74 9.86 -12.91 11.23
CA ARG A 74 10.56 -12.08 12.21
C ARG A 74 11.95 -11.74 11.68
N ILE A 75 12.22 -10.46 11.43
CA ILE A 75 13.54 -9.98 11.01
C ILE A 75 14.14 -9.08 12.08
N LEU A 76 15.47 -9.07 12.17
CA LEU A 76 16.19 -8.20 13.09
C LEU A 76 16.35 -6.80 12.48
N THR A 77 15.42 -5.91 12.80
CA THR A 77 15.36 -4.55 12.27
C THR A 77 16.11 -3.58 13.17
N SER A 78 16.95 -2.73 12.58
CA SER A 78 17.64 -1.61 13.26
C SER A 78 16.83 -0.32 13.23
N GLY A 79 15.93 -0.14 12.26
CA GLY A 79 15.03 0.99 12.15
C GLY A 79 14.14 0.91 10.90
N GLY A 80 13.27 1.89 10.71
CA GLY A 80 12.38 1.99 9.54
C GLY A 80 10.96 1.53 9.82
N ARG A 81 10.27 1.03 8.78
CA ARG A 81 8.84 0.66 8.88
C ARG A 81 8.64 -0.44 9.93
N GLY A 82 7.81 -0.15 10.94
CA GLY A 82 7.49 -1.07 12.03
C GLY A 82 8.45 -1.04 13.24
N PHE A 83 9.56 -0.31 13.16
CA PHE A 83 10.46 -0.10 14.30
C PHE A 83 11.13 1.28 14.27
N HIS A 84 10.72 2.13 15.21
CA HIS A 84 11.32 3.43 15.44
C HIS A 84 12.16 3.36 16.72
N PRO A 85 13.48 3.15 16.64
CA PRO A 85 14.33 3.16 17.82
C PRO A 85 14.34 4.57 18.45
N PRO A 86 14.36 4.68 19.79
CA PRO A 86 14.54 5.96 20.47
C PRO A 86 15.85 6.62 20.05
N ARG A 87 15.81 7.93 19.75
CA ARG A 87 16.99 8.70 19.27
C ARG A 87 18.17 8.65 20.25
N GLU A 88 17.86 8.57 21.54
CA GLU A 88 18.82 8.52 22.64
C GLU A 88 19.62 7.21 22.67
N ARG A 89 19.08 6.11 22.11
CA ARG A 89 19.71 4.79 22.16
C ARG A 89 20.09 4.31 20.77
N LYS A 90 21.25 4.78 20.30
CA LYS A 90 21.83 4.38 19.02
C LYS A 90 22.19 2.89 19.02
N GLY A 91 21.95 2.20 17.91
CA GLY A 91 22.34 0.80 17.72
C GLY A 91 21.37 -0.26 18.24
N ILE A 92 20.21 0.13 18.80
CA ILE A 92 19.19 -0.86 19.18
C ILE A 92 18.66 -1.59 17.95
N ARG A 93 18.63 -2.92 18.02
CA ARG A 93 17.98 -3.78 17.04
C ARG A 93 16.93 -4.62 17.72
N LYS A 94 15.76 -4.77 17.09
CA LYS A 94 14.67 -5.61 17.62
C LYS A 94 14.18 -6.56 16.56
N LYS A 95 13.96 -7.82 16.94
CA LYS A 95 13.26 -8.77 16.08
C LYS A 95 11.79 -8.37 16.00
N LYS A 96 11.32 -7.98 14.82
CA LYS A 96 9.94 -7.57 14.55
C LYS A 96 9.33 -8.44 13.47
N ARG A 97 8.04 -8.76 13.62
CA ARG A 97 7.25 -9.43 12.56
C ARG A 97 6.91 -8.39 11.50
N VAL A 98 7.14 -8.77 10.25
CA VAL A 98 6.83 -7.97 9.07
C VAL A 98 6.26 -8.90 8.00
N ARG A 99 5.45 -8.34 7.10
CA ARG A 99 4.97 -9.02 5.90
C ARG A 99 5.97 -8.79 4.76
N GLY A 100 6.06 -9.75 3.85
CA GLY A 100 6.87 -9.62 2.65
C GLY A 100 6.36 -8.56 1.68
N ASN A 101 7.06 -8.42 0.57
CA ASN A 101 6.85 -7.36 -0.41
C ASN A 101 5.76 -7.66 -1.44
N THR A 102 5.20 -8.86 -1.46
CA THR A 102 4.20 -9.27 -2.45
C THR A 102 2.81 -9.14 -1.85
N ILE A 103 1.88 -8.57 -2.63
CA ILE A 103 0.50 -8.40 -2.21
C ILE A 103 -0.23 -9.76 -2.27
N THR A 104 -0.93 -10.08 -1.19
CA THR A 104 -1.75 -11.28 -1.02
C THR A 104 -3.14 -10.88 -0.52
N GLU A 105 -4.07 -11.83 -0.52
CA GLU A 105 -5.45 -11.64 -0.06
C GLU A 105 -5.54 -11.15 1.39
N ASP A 106 -4.62 -11.58 2.26
CA ASP A 106 -4.59 -11.19 3.69
C ASP A 106 -4.28 -9.70 3.92
N ILE A 107 -3.98 -8.91 2.88
CA ILE A 107 -3.64 -7.50 3.05
C ILE A 107 -4.92 -6.69 3.19
N TYR A 108 -5.02 -5.96 4.30
CA TYR A 108 -6.13 -5.06 4.54
C TYR A 108 -5.95 -3.70 3.88
N GLN A 109 -4.74 -3.13 3.93
CA GLN A 109 -4.48 -1.78 3.42
C GLN A 109 -3.34 -1.77 2.41
N VAL A 110 -3.54 -1.09 1.28
CA VAL A 110 -2.50 -0.85 0.27
C VAL A 110 -2.28 0.66 0.12
N ASN A 111 -1.03 1.09 0.16
CA ASN A 111 -0.62 2.47 -0.01
C ASN A 111 -0.11 2.69 -1.43
N LEU A 112 -0.80 3.55 -2.17
CA LEU A 112 -0.54 3.92 -3.55
C LEU A 112 -0.08 5.38 -3.63
N VAL A 113 0.85 5.66 -4.55
CA VAL A 113 1.27 7.02 -4.89
C VAL A 113 1.03 7.24 -6.38
N ILE A 114 0.42 8.36 -6.73
CA ILE A 114 0.19 8.74 -8.13
C ILE A 114 1.52 9.10 -8.77
N THR A 115 1.81 8.46 -9.90
CA THR A 115 2.98 8.77 -10.73
C THR A 115 2.63 9.42 -12.05
N LYS A 116 1.45 9.12 -12.58
CA LYS A 116 0.88 9.80 -13.75
C LYS A 116 -0.58 10.09 -13.45
N LYS A 117 -0.97 11.35 -13.65
CA LYS A 117 -2.36 11.78 -13.51
C LYS A 117 -3.16 11.34 -14.74
N GLY A 118 -4.36 10.84 -14.48
CA GLY A 118 -5.34 10.55 -15.51
C GLY A 118 -6.12 11.79 -15.94
N SER A 119 -7.15 11.56 -16.75
CA SER A 119 -7.95 12.58 -17.41
C SER A 119 -8.92 13.32 -16.47
N ARG A 120 -9.49 12.64 -15.47
CA ARG A 120 -10.45 13.21 -14.49
C ARG A 120 -9.81 13.43 -13.12
N LYS A 121 -10.30 14.40 -12.33
CA LYS A 121 -9.81 14.62 -10.97
C LYS A 121 -10.20 13.47 -10.05
N ILE A 122 -9.30 13.12 -9.13
CA ILE A 122 -9.53 12.03 -8.16
C ILE A 122 -10.70 12.32 -7.22
N GLU A 123 -10.89 13.59 -6.88
CA GLU A 123 -11.99 14.03 -6.00
C GLU A 123 -13.37 13.71 -6.60
N GLU A 124 -13.53 13.94 -7.90
CA GLU A 124 -14.77 13.67 -8.62
C GLU A 124 -15.03 12.15 -8.67
N ILE A 125 -13.99 11.35 -8.95
CA ILE A 125 -14.09 9.88 -9.00
C ILE A 125 -14.48 9.30 -7.64
N LEU A 126 -13.97 9.88 -6.55
CA LEU A 126 -14.27 9.42 -5.19
C LEU A 126 -15.65 9.89 -4.70
N ALA A 127 -16.09 11.08 -5.09
CA ALA A 127 -17.43 11.58 -4.78
C ALA A 127 -18.50 10.73 -5.47
N GLU A 128 -18.28 10.37 -6.74
CA GLU A 128 -19.19 9.55 -7.56
C GLU A 128 -19.26 8.09 -7.09
N SER A 129 -18.31 7.63 -6.26
CA SER A 129 -18.31 6.29 -5.67
C SER A 129 -18.76 6.26 -4.20
N ALA A 130 -19.13 7.41 -3.63
CA ALA A 130 -19.69 7.54 -2.29
C ALA A 130 -21.22 7.75 -2.27
N GLU A 131 -21.84 7.96 -3.44
CA GLU A 131 -23.29 7.88 -3.67
C GLU A 131 -23.71 6.45 -4.03
#